data_AF-A0A7Z9WLD6-F1
#
_entry.id   AF-A0A7Z9WLD6-F1
#
_cell.length_a   1.000
_cell.length_b   1.000
_cell.length_c   1.000
_cell.angle_alpha   90.00
_cell.angle_beta   90.00
_cell.angle_gamma   90.00
#
_symmetry.space_group_name_H-M   'P 1'
#
loop_
_entity.id
_entity.type
_entity.pdbx_description
1 polymer ?
#
loop_
_entity_poly.entity_id
_entity_poly.type
_entity_poly.pdbx_seq_one_letter_code
_entity_poly.pdbx_strand_id
1 'polypeptide(L)'
;LYLRLVDLFSLDLSVVFYDTTLVSYEGEGAEGLMEWSRQKSYDFLLGLALTRDGIPFAHEVMPGNTADSTTLKAWVENIRARFGIKRCIICADRGIVTWENLGFLEEEKIPYLVGMPLRKFKEVKEGVLSTGGRYREVADNLLVKETEVGGVRYLICFNPKEAERRKAEREELIQRLEEEIQSLRPGKEGHTKRVCSLLSHRVWGKYLREQKSGELVIDRGAVREEARYDGKFVLRTSDRELEAEDLALAYKELVRIEHSFRSIKSFVEIAPVYHWVGRRVRAHVFVCVLAHLLERLLERELKRERAGSELSVARALEALGEVQAVDVLLQGRGYRLATRPPEEAREVF
;
A
#
# COMPACT_ATOMS: atom_id res chain seq x y z
N LEU A 1 3.46 7.56 -24.59
CA LEU A 1 3.08 6.24 -24.03
C LEU A 1 1.62 6.23 -23.59
N TYR A 2 1.20 7.07 -22.64
CA TYR A 2 -0.19 7.13 -22.15
C TYR A 2 -1.29 7.12 -23.24
N LEU A 3 -1.24 8.02 -24.23
CA LEU A 3 -2.27 8.06 -25.29
C LEU A 3 -2.34 6.75 -26.08
N ARG A 4 -1.20 6.06 -26.25
CA ARG A 4 -1.17 4.71 -26.84
C ARG A 4 -1.75 3.66 -25.90
N LEU A 5 -1.61 3.80 -24.58
CA LEU A 5 -2.24 2.87 -23.65
C LEU A 5 -3.77 3.04 -23.60
N VAL A 6 -4.26 4.27 -23.70
CA VAL A 6 -5.70 4.55 -23.82
C VAL A 6 -6.26 3.95 -25.11
N ASP A 7 -5.54 4.09 -26.22
CA ASP A 7 -5.98 3.63 -27.54
C ASP A 7 -5.81 2.10 -27.74
N LEU A 8 -4.62 1.55 -27.47
CA LEU A 8 -4.30 0.12 -27.67
C LEU A 8 -4.82 -0.79 -26.56
N PHE A 9 -5.01 -0.29 -25.33
CA PHE A 9 -5.38 -1.11 -24.19
C PHE A 9 -6.63 -0.65 -23.45
N SER A 10 -7.35 0.34 -24.00
CA SER A 10 -8.62 0.84 -23.45
C SER A 10 -8.55 1.14 -21.95
N LEU A 11 -7.51 1.86 -21.52
CA LEU A 11 -7.31 2.21 -20.10
C LEU A 11 -8.55 2.88 -19.51
N ASP A 12 -9.18 2.23 -18.52
CA ASP A 12 -10.20 2.83 -17.69
C ASP A 12 -9.58 3.68 -16.57
N LEU A 13 -9.88 4.97 -16.57
CA LEU A 13 -9.44 5.94 -15.56
C LEU A 13 -10.61 6.45 -14.72
N SER A 14 -11.72 5.72 -14.68
CA SER A 14 -12.86 5.98 -13.79
C SER A 14 -12.42 5.97 -12.32
N VAL A 15 -11.53 5.05 -11.95
CA VAL A 15 -10.92 4.92 -10.63
C VAL A 15 -9.40 4.91 -10.77
N VAL A 16 -8.75 5.76 -9.98
CA VAL A 16 -7.30 5.89 -9.94
C VAL A 16 -6.81 5.62 -8.54
N PHE A 17 -5.93 4.62 -8.41
CA PHE A 17 -5.21 4.36 -7.16
C PHE A 17 -3.91 5.14 -7.13
N TYR A 18 -3.61 5.78 -6.01
CA TYR A 18 -2.36 6.47 -5.78
C TYR A 18 -1.79 6.15 -4.40
N ASP A 19 -0.50 5.82 -4.40
CA ASP A 19 0.26 5.56 -3.19
C ASP A 19 1.75 5.84 -3.45
N THR A 20 2.52 5.87 -2.37
CA THR A 20 3.96 6.15 -2.39
C THR A 20 4.75 5.07 -1.65
N THR A 21 5.92 4.72 -2.17
CA THR A 21 6.87 3.85 -1.47
C THR A 21 8.25 4.50 -1.43
N LEU A 22 8.99 4.24 -0.36
CA LEU A 22 10.43 4.50 -0.32
C LEU A 22 11.18 3.41 -1.08
N VAL A 23 12.24 3.82 -1.78
CA VAL A 23 13.18 2.97 -2.49
C VAL A 23 14.58 3.33 -2.04
N SER A 24 15.30 2.32 -1.55
CA SER A 24 16.62 2.51 -0.94
C SER A 24 17.74 2.66 -1.95
N TYR A 25 18.67 3.53 -1.60
CA TYR A 25 19.84 3.87 -2.39
C TYR A 25 21.10 3.41 -1.69
N GLU A 26 22.01 2.77 -2.44
CA GLU A 26 23.31 2.37 -1.97
C GLU A 26 24.38 3.14 -2.74
N GLY A 27 24.90 4.21 -2.15
CA GLY A 27 25.98 5.01 -2.72
C GLY A 27 26.07 6.43 -2.16
N GLU A 28 26.94 7.24 -2.75
CA GLU A 28 27.08 8.68 -2.48
C GLU A 28 26.67 9.43 -3.76
N GLY A 29 25.73 10.37 -3.71
CA GLY A 29 25.31 11.15 -4.89
C GLY A 29 23.81 11.44 -4.99
N ALA A 30 23.40 12.04 -6.13
CA ALA A 30 22.03 12.49 -6.40
C ALA A 30 21.43 13.38 -5.29
N GLU A 31 22.25 14.32 -4.81
CA GLU A 31 21.87 15.33 -3.81
C GLU A 31 20.58 16.07 -4.18
N GLY A 32 19.72 16.30 -3.20
CA GLY A 32 18.38 16.86 -3.40
C GLY A 32 17.34 15.85 -3.90
N LEU A 33 17.71 14.59 -4.12
CA LEU A 33 16.79 13.48 -4.40
C LEU A 33 16.96 12.33 -3.41
N MET A 34 18.20 11.90 -3.18
CA MET A 34 18.50 10.88 -2.17
C MET A 34 18.65 11.55 -0.82
N GLU A 35 17.57 11.53 -0.04
CA GLU A 35 17.48 12.26 1.22
C GLU A 35 17.23 11.32 2.38
N TRP A 36 17.65 11.72 3.58
CA TRP A 36 17.45 10.93 4.79
C TRP A 36 15.97 10.78 5.10
N SER A 37 15.48 9.55 5.05
CA SER A 37 14.05 9.26 5.10
C SER A 37 13.57 8.83 6.50
N ARG A 38 12.26 8.64 6.62
CA ARG A 38 11.61 8.05 7.79
C ARG A 38 12.01 6.59 8.07
N GLN A 39 12.65 5.90 7.13
CA GLN A 39 13.22 4.56 7.32
C GLN A 39 14.62 4.58 7.94
N LYS A 40 15.17 5.77 8.23
CA LYS A 40 16.53 5.95 8.76
C LYS A 40 17.61 5.43 7.79
N SER A 41 17.39 5.71 6.52
CA SER A 41 18.27 5.40 5.39
C SER A 41 18.21 6.56 4.38
N TYR A 42 19.16 6.60 3.45
CA TYR A 42 19.08 7.46 2.28
C TYR A 42 18.21 6.79 1.21
N ASP A 43 17.10 7.43 0.90
CA ASP A 43 16.10 6.88 -0.01
C ASP A 43 15.59 7.97 -0.96
N PHE A 44 14.83 7.56 -1.97
CA PHE A 44 13.92 8.44 -2.69
C PHE A 44 12.48 7.93 -2.56
N LEU A 45 11.51 8.83 -2.72
CA LEU A 45 10.10 8.49 -2.69
C LEU A 45 9.59 8.28 -4.11
N LEU A 46 9.01 7.11 -4.38
CA LEU A 46 8.34 6.76 -5.63
C LEU A 46 6.84 6.83 -5.43
N GLY A 47 6.18 7.77 -6.13
CA GLY A 47 4.73 7.78 -6.28
C GLY A 47 4.31 6.99 -7.50
N LEU A 48 3.27 6.17 -7.39
CA LEU A 48 2.74 5.36 -8.49
C LEU A 48 1.24 5.57 -8.61
N ALA A 49 0.75 5.69 -9.85
CA ALA A 49 -0.68 5.75 -10.15
C ALA A 49 -1.10 4.56 -11.01
N LEU A 50 -2.12 3.85 -10.55
CA LEU A 50 -2.67 2.68 -11.21
C LEU A 50 -4.13 2.90 -11.61
N THR A 51 -4.54 2.27 -12.70
CA THR A 51 -5.96 2.10 -13.03
C THR A 51 -6.63 1.09 -12.10
N ARG A 52 -7.95 0.96 -12.21
CA ARG A 52 -8.72 -0.09 -11.52
C ARG A 52 -8.14 -1.49 -11.72
N ASP A 53 -7.71 -1.81 -12.93
CA ASP A 53 -7.14 -3.11 -13.30
C ASP A 53 -5.69 -3.31 -12.80
N GLY A 54 -5.12 -2.32 -12.12
CA GLY A 54 -3.74 -2.35 -11.65
C GLY A 54 -2.73 -2.14 -12.78
N ILE A 55 -3.08 -1.37 -13.81
CA ILE A 55 -2.15 -0.98 -14.88
C ILE A 55 -1.46 0.34 -14.50
N PRO A 56 -0.13 0.38 -14.39
CA PRO A 56 0.58 1.62 -14.08
C PRO A 56 0.55 2.56 -15.27
N PHE A 57 0.06 3.79 -15.06
CA PHE A 57 -0.02 4.80 -16.13
C PHE A 57 0.76 6.08 -15.82
N ALA A 58 1.09 6.32 -14.55
CA ALA A 58 1.93 7.44 -14.13
C ALA A 58 2.81 7.07 -12.93
N HIS A 59 3.97 7.70 -12.85
CA HIS A 59 4.84 7.66 -11.68
C HIS A 59 5.52 9.02 -11.48
N GLU A 60 6.01 9.23 -10.26
CA GLU A 60 6.76 10.41 -9.88
C GLU A 60 7.89 10.04 -8.93
N VAL A 61 9.05 10.69 -9.10
CA VAL A 61 10.25 10.48 -8.28
C VAL A 61 10.51 11.74 -7.48
N MET A 62 10.48 11.63 -6.16
CA MET A 62 10.55 12.74 -5.21
C MET A 62 11.67 12.51 -4.19
N PRO A 63 12.14 13.57 -3.51
CA PRO A 63 13.13 13.43 -2.43
C PRO A 63 12.66 12.48 -1.32
N GLY A 64 13.57 11.67 -0.77
CA GLY A 64 13.25 10.67 0.27
C GLY A 64 12.68 11.22 1.59
N ASN A 65 12.90 12.50 1.88
CA ASN A 65 12.35 13.21 3.03
C ASN A 65 10.96 13.82 2.77
N THR A 66 10.39 13.63 1.57
CA THR A 66 9.04 14.09 1.24
C THR A 66 8.01 13.36 2.09
N ALA A 67 7.08 14.11 2.67
CA ALA A 67 5.97 13.53 3.42
C ALA A 67 4.88 13.04 2.45
N ASP A 68 4.39 11.81 2.62
CA ASP A 68 3.34 11.24 1.76
C ASP A 68 2.09 12.15 1.69
N SER A 69 1.78 12.85 2.79
CA SER A 69 0.67 13.80 2.83
C SER A 69 0.83 15.02 1.93
N THR A 70 2.03 15.36 1.47
CA THR A 70 2.25 16.55 0.61
C THR A 70 2.24 16.21 -0.88
N THR A 71 2.13 14.94 -1.24
CA THR A 71 2.29 14.51 -2.65
C THR A 71 0.98 14.57 -3.44
N LEU A 72 -0.17 14.39 -2.78
CA LEU A 72 -1.46 14.24 -3.46
C LEU A 72 -1.79 15.40 -4.40
N LYS A 73 -1.70 16.64 -3.89
CA LYS A 73 -2.10 17.84 -4.65
C LYS A 73 -1.29 17.98 -5.95
N ALA A 74 0.04 17.95 -5.82
CA ALA A 74 0.95 18.06 -6.96
C ALA A 74 0.73 16.92 -7.97
N TRP A 75 0.51 15.70 -7.47
CA TRP A 75 0.20 14.55 -8.30
C TRP A 75 -1.12 14.73 -9.08
N VAL A 76 -2.21 15.15 -8.41
CA VAL A 76 -3.52 15.40 -9.04
C VAL A 76 -3.40 16.44 -10.16
N GLU A 77 -2.74 17.56 -9.89
CA GLU A 77 -2.51 18.62 -10.88
C GLU A 77 -1.71 18.08 -12.07
N ASN A 78 -0.67 17.29 -11.81
CA ASN A 78 0.18 16.67 -12.84
C ASN A 78 -0.62 15.72 -13.74
N ILE A 79 -1.42 14.82 -13.17
CA ILE A 79 -2.18 13.85 -13.96
C ILE A 79 -3.28 14.52 -14.79
N ARG A 80 -3.99 15.53 -14.23
CA ARG A 80 -5.02 16.25 -14.98
C ARG A 80 -4.41 17.01 -16.15
N ALA A 81 -3.28 17.68 -15.94
CA ALA A 81 -2.58 18.42 -16.99
C ALA A 81 -2.02 17.50 -18.09
N ARG A 82 -1.43 16.35 -17.71
CA ARG A 82 -0.78 15.45 -18.68
C ARG A 82 -1.76 14.60 -19.48
N PHE A 83 -2.88 14.23 -18.88
CA PHE A 83 -3.76 13.19 -19.40
C PHE A 83 -5.17 13.68 -19.76
N GLY A 84 -5.50 14.92 -19.42
CA GLY A 84 -6.82 15.50 -19.71
C GLY A 84 -7.96 14.80 -18.96
N ILE A 85 -7.66 14.19 -17.81
CA ILE A 85 -8.65 13.45 -17.01
C ILE A 85 -9.67 14.44 -16.45
N LYS A 86 -10.91 14.36 -16.97
CA LYS A 86 -12.00 15.27 -16.58
C LYS A 86 -12.69 14.84 -15.28
N ARG A 87 -12.94 13.54 -15.12
CA ARG A 87 -13.58 12.94 -13.94
C ARG A 87 -12.93 11.59 -13.65
N CYS A 88 -12.40 11.43 -12.45
CA CYS A 88 -11.91 10.16 -11.91
C CYS A 88 -12.14 10.17 -10.40
N ILE A 89 -12.40 8.99 -9.82
CA ILE A 89 -12.44 8.78 -8.39
C ILE A 89 -11.01 8.50 -7.93
N ILE A 90 -10.49 9.33 -7.04
CA ILE A 90 -9.20 9.11 -6.41
C ILE A 90 -9.37 8.16 -5.23
N CYS A 91 -8.74 7.00 -5.32
CA CYS A 91 -8.62 6.04 -4.24
C CYS A 91 -7.22 6.13 -3.62
N ALA A 92 -7.14 6.42 -2.32
CA ALA A 92 -5.85 6.55 -1.63
C ALA A 92 -5.90 5.98 -0.20
N ASP A 93 -4.76 5.47 0.27
CA ASP A 93 -4.63 5.00 1.65
C ASP A 93 -4.51 6.16 2.64
N ARG A 94 -4.76 5.85 3.91
CA ARG A 94 -4.77 6.76 5.06
C ARG A 94 -3.47 7.52 5.31
N GLY A 95 -2.34 7.06 4.75
CA GLY A 95 -1.04 7.72 4.90
C GLY A 95 -1.01 9.12 4.26
N ILE A 96 -1.74 9.28 3.17
CA ILE A 96 -1.78 10.53 2.37
C ILE A 96 -2.88 11.48 2.90
N VAL A 97 -3.78 11.02 3.76
CA VAL A 97 -4.95 11.78 4.19
C VAL A 97 -4.62 12.84 5.25
N THR A 98 -4.92 14.10 4.90
CA THR A 98 -4.92 15.28 5.77
C THR A 98 -6.18 16.10 5.53
N TRP A 99 -6.55 16.98 6.47
CA TRP A 99 -7.66 17.90 6.26
C TRP A 99 -7.43 18.84 5.07
N GLU A 100 -6.18 19.26 4.85
CA GLU A 100 -5.79 20.06 3.70
C GLU A 100 -6.03 19.32 2.38
N ASN A 101 -5.60 18.06 2.28
CA ASN A 101 -5.83 17.25 1.09
C ASN A 101 -7.32 16.98 0.84
N LEU A 102 -8.09 16.70 1.91
CA LEU A 102 -9.53 16.52 1.81
C LEU A 102 -10.24 17.80 1.34
N GLY A 103 -9.85 18.95 1.90
CA GLY A 103 -10.37 20.25 1.49
C GLY A 103 -10.05 20.55 0.02
N PHE A 104 -8.81 20.30 -0.41
CA PHE A 104 -8.41 20.44 -1.81
C PHE A 104 -9.27 19.58 -2.75
N LEU A 105 -9.48 18.30 -2.41
CA LEU A 105 -10.33 17.41 -3.23
C LEU A 105 -11.78 17.91 -3.31
N GLU A 106 -12.32 18.45 -2.23
CA GLU A 106 -13.68 18.99 -2.17
C GLU A 106 -13.83 20.31 -2.93
N GLU A 107 -12.90 21.24 -2.77
CA GLU A 107 -12.85 22.53 -3.48
C GLU A 107 -12.75 22.32 -5.00
N GLU A 108 -11.89 21.40 -5.43
CA GLU A 108 -11.70 21.03 -6.84
C GLU A 108 -12.81 20.12 -7.39
N LYS A 109 -13.78 19.74 -6.55
CA LYS A 109 -14.90 18.82 -6.87
C LYS A 109 -14.42 17.50 -7.45
N ILE A 110 -13.35 16.95 -6.89
CA ILE A 110 -12.78 15.68 -7.32
C ILE A 110 -13.40 14.55 -6.49
N PRO A 111 -14.09 13.59 -7.12
CA PRO A 111 -14.60 12.42 -6.43
C PRO A 111 -13.47 11.62 -5.76
N TYR A 112 -13.70 11.13 -4.54
CA TYR A 112 -12.67 10.39 -3.81
C TYR A 112 -13.24 9.28 -2.93
N LEU A 113 -12.38 8.31 -2.64
CA LEU A 113 -12.59 7.25 -1.66
C LEU A 113 -11.28 7.02 -0.91
N VAL A 114 -11.22 7.43 0.36
CA VAL A 114 -9.97 7.42 1.13
C VAL A 114 -10.10 6.73 2.47
N GLY A 115 -9.04 6.06 2.90
CA GLY A 115 -8.94 5.47 4.23
C GLY A 115 -8.71 6.55 5.28
N MET A 116 -9.48 6.52 6.38
CA MET A 116 -9.35 7.48 7.47
C MET A 116 -8.56 6.87 8.64
N PRO A 117 -7.50 7.54 9.14
CA PRO A 117 -6.82 7.16 10.37
C PRO A 117 -7.75 7.27 11.59
N LEU A 118 -8.06 6.12 12.21
CA LEU A 118 -9.04 6.01 13.31
C LEU A 118 -8.69 6.84 14.56
N ARG A 119 -7.39 7.02 14.82
CA ARG A 119 -6.87 7.63 16.06
C ARG A 119 -6.50 9.11 15.91
N LYS A 120 -6.30 9.57 14.67
CA LYS A 120 -5.78 10.93 14.37
C LYS A 120 -6.89 11.97 14.40
N PHE A 121 -8.06 11.61 13.87
CA PHE A 121 -9.16 12.54 13.66
C PHE A 121 -10.23 12.35 14.74
N LYS A 122 -10.49 13.40 15.53
CA LYS A 122 -11.54 13.38 16.56
C LYS A 122 -12.91 13.07 15.96
N GLU A 123 -13.22 13.63 14.78
CA GLU A 123 -14.46 13.34 14.06
C GLU A 123 -14.64 11.84 13.79
N VAL A 124 -13.57 11.14 13.41
CA VAL A 124 -13.60 9.70 13.18
C VAL A 124 -13.75 8.94 14.49
N LYS A 125 -12.92 9.28 15.49
CA LYS A 125 -12.85 8.61 16.78
C LYS A 125 -14.14 8.73 17.60
N GLU A 126 -14.65 9.96 17.72
CA GLU A 126 -15.72 10.32 18.64
C GLU A 126 -17.06 10.46 17.91
N GLY A 127 -17.06 10.83 16.63
CA GLY A 127 -18.27 10.92 15.80
C GLY A 127 -18.55 9.60 15.07
N VAL A 128 -17.77 9.32 14.01
CA VAL A 128 -18.02 8.20 13.09
C VAL A 128 -18.09 6.86 13.81
N LEU A 129 -17.05 6.49 14.57
CA LEU A 129 -16.99 5.19 15.26
C LEU A 129 -17.99 5.02 16.40
N SER A 130 -18.58 6.11 16.90
CA SER A 130 -19.61 6.08 17.95
C SER A 130 -21.02 5.92 17.40
N THR A 131 -21.20 6.01 16.09
CA THR A 131 -22.52 5.86 15.45
C THR A 131 -23.06 4.44 15.67
N GLY A 132 -24.35 4.33 15.97
CA GLY A 132 -25.07 3.06 15.99
C GLY A 132 -25.38 2.54 14.57
N GLY A 133 -25.96 1.35 14.48
CA GLY A 133 -26.47 0.78 13.22
C GLY A 133 -25.97 -0.63 12.94
N ARG A 134 -26.55 -1.26 11.91
CA ARG A 134 -26.31 -2.67 11.58
C ARG A 134 -25.25 -2.80 10.52
N TYR A 135 -24.30 -3.69 10.77
CA TYR A 135 -23.35 -4.13 9.75
C TYR A 135 -24.05 -5.07 8.76
N ARG A 136 -23.66 -4.97 7.49
CA ARG A 136 -24.00 -5.92 6.43
C ARG A 136 -22.73 -6.62 5.99
N GLU A 137 -22.80 -7.91 5.76
CA GLU A 137 -21.69 -8.67 5.17
C GLU A 137 -21.67 -8.41 3.66
N VAL A 138 -20.51 -8.03 3.14
CA VAL A 138 -20.31 -7.66 1.72
C VAL A 138 -19.26 -8.54 1.03
N ALA A 139 -18.41 -9.21 1.80
CA ALA A 139 -17.48 -10.24 1.33
C ALA A 139 -17.03 -11.12 2.50
N ASP A 140 -16.32 -12.21 2.20
CA ASP A 140 -15.72 -13.05 3.23
C ASP A 140 -14.83 -12.20 4.17
N ASN A 141 -15.18 -12.19 5.46
CA ASN A 141 -14.53 -11.39 6.50
C ASN A 141 -14.57 -9.88 6.25
N LEU A 142 -15.61 -9.38 5.60
CA LEU A 142 -15.82 -7.94 5.43
C LEU A 142 -17.28 -7.57 5.68
N LEU A 143 -17.48 -6.87 6.79
CA LEU A 143 -18.74 -6.27 7.16
C LEU A 143 -18.65 -4.75 7.01
N VAL A 144 -19.71 -4.12 6.52
CA VAL A 144 -19.76 -2.68 6.28
C VAL A 144 -21.01 -2.10 6.92
N LYS A 145 -20.86 -0.91 7.49
CA LYS A 145 -21.95 -0.06 7.96
C LYS A 145 -21.71 1.37 7.51
N GLU A 146 -22.74 2.00 6.98
CA GLU A 146 -22.68 3.41 6.58
C GLU A 146 -23.09 4.36 7.71
N THR A 147 -22.54 5.57 7.67
CA THR A 147 -22.98 6.67 8.50
C THR A 147 -22.67 8.00 7.82
N GLU A 148 -23.38 9.04 8.21
CA GLU A 148 -23.08 10.42 7.82
C GLU A 148 -22.71 11.23 9.05
N VAL A 149 -21.63 12.01 8.98
CA VAL A 149 -21.19 12.92 10.04
C VAL A 149 -20.80 14.25 9.40
N GLY A 150 -21.39 15.35 9.86
CA GLY A 150 -21.07 16.68 9.31
C GLY A 150 -21.42 16.85 7.83
N GLY A 151 -22.42 16.13 7.32
CA GLY A 151 -22.76 16.15 5.89
C GLY A 151 -21.79 15.35 5.00
N VAL A 152 -20.89 14.56 5.59
CA VAL A 152 -19.92 13.72 4.88
C VAL A 152 -20.24 12.24 5.10
N ARG A 153 -20.21 11.45 4.01
CA ARG A 153 -20.48 10.02 4.02
C ARG A 153 -19.25 9.22 4.44
N TYR A 154 -19.46 8.29 5.36
CA TYR A 154 -18.44 7.39 5.89
C TYR A 154 -18.91 5.93 5.86
N LEU A 155 -17.97 5.04 5.59
CA LEU A 155 -18.17 3.59 5.69
C LEU A 155 -17.29 3.06 6.81
N ILE A 156 -17.90 2.40 7.79
CA ILE A 156 -17.20 1.69 8.85
C ILE A 156 -17.13 0.24 8.43
N CYS A 157 -15.93 -0.22 8.13
CA CYS A 157 -15.64 -1.58 7.74
C CYS A 157 -15.10 -2.37 8.93
N PHE A 158 -15.50 -3.63 9.05
CA PHE A 158 -15.09 -4.53 10.11
C PHE A 158 -14.73 -5.89 9.52
N ASN A 159 -13.53 -6.38 9.85
CA ASN A 159 -13.06 -7.70 9.49
C ASN A 159 -12.94 -8.56 10.77
N PRO A 160 -13.81 -9.57 10.95
CA PRO A 160 -13.83 -10.41 12.15
C PRO A 160 -12.51 -11.16 12.41
N LYS A 161 -11.93 -11.80 11.38
CA LYS A 161 -10.65 -12.53 11.50
C LYS A 161 -9.51 -11.60 11.92
N GLU A 162 -9.41 -10.42 11.30
CA GLU A 162 -8.44 -9.41 11.70
C GLU A 162 -8.69 -8.90 13.11
N ALA A 163 -9.95 -8.81 13.54
CA ALA A 163 -10.27 -8.43 14.91
C ALA A 163 -9.77 -9.46 15.94
N GLU A 164 -10.00 -10.74 15.67
CA GLU A 164 -9.50 -11.84 16.49
C GLU A 164 -7.97 -11.87 16.53
N ARG A 165 -7.31 -11.74 15.37
CA ARG A 165 -5.85 -11.70 15.29
C ARG A 165 -5.29 -10.52 16.10
N ARG A 166 -5.83 -9.31 15.92
CA ARG A 166 -5.38 -8.11 16.64
C ARG A 166 -5.63 -8.21 18.14
N LYS A 167 -6.74 -8.85 18.54
CA LYS A 167 -7.03 -9.13 19.94
C LYS A 167 -5.97 -10.06 20.55
N ALA A 168 -5.66 -11.18 19.89
CA ALA A 168 -4.65 -12.12 20.35
C ALA A 168 -3.25 -11.47 20.41
N GLU A 169 -2.83 -10.75 19.37
CA GLU A 169 -1.58 -9.98 19.33
C GLU A 169 -1.49 -9.00 20.52
N ARG A 170 -2.59 -8.31 20.84
CA ARG A 170 -2.63 -7.37 21.97
C ARG A 170 -2.56 -8.12 23.31
N GLU A 171 -3.30 -9.21 23.48
CA GLU A 171 -3.30 -9.99 24.72
C GLU A 171 -1.91 -10.54 25.03
N GLU A 172 -1.22 -11.10 24.03
CA GLU A 172 0.17 -11.56 24.17
C GLU A 172 1.12 -10.40 24.52
N LEU A 173 0.99 -9.26 23.85
CA LEU A 173 1.79 -8.07 24.15
C LEU A 173 1.58 -7.59 25.59
N ILE A 174 0.33 -7.57 26.07
CA ILE A 174 0.01 -7.15 27.44
C ILE A 174 0.58 -8.14 28.45
N GLN A 175 0.49 -9.44 28.20
CA GLN A 175 1.10 -10.45 29.06
C GLN A 175 2.62 -10.23 29.19
N ARG A 176 3.33 -10.04 28.07
CA ARG A 176 4.77 -9.74 28.08
C ARG A 176 5.10 -8.45 28.85
N LEU A 177 4.25 -7.42 28.74
CA LEU A 177 4.42 -6.18 29.51
C LEU A 177 4.20 -6.38 31.00
N GLU A 178 3.23 -7.22 31.39
CA GLU A 178 3.00 -7.54 32.80
C GLU A 178 4.21 -8.27 33.40
N GLU A 179 4.80 -9.23 32.68
CA GLU A 179 6.04 -9.93 33.08
C GLU A 179 7.23 -8.95 33.18
N GLU A 180 7.38 -8.06 32.20
CA GLU A 180 8.44 -7.05 32.20
C GLU A 180 8.30 -6.09 33.39
N ILE A 181 7.08 -5.64 33.70
CA ILE A 181 6.78 -4.81 34.88
C ILE A 181 7.09 -5.55 36.17
N GLN A 182 6.68 -6.82 36.30
CA GLN A 182 6.97 -7.62 37.50
C GLN A 182 8.48 -7.83 37.72
N SER A 183 9.26 -7.86 36.65
CA SER A 183 10.72 -7.92 36.73
C SER A 183 11.36 -6.62 37.27
N LEU A 184 10.62 -5.50 37.27
CA LEU A 184 11.06 -4.23 37.87
C LEU A 184 10.84 -4.30 39.39
N ARG A 185 11.91 -4.46 40.17
CA ARG A 185 11.83 -4.38 41.64
C ARG A 185 11.84 -2.90 42.10
N PRO A 186 11.14 -2.53 43.19
CA PRO A 186 11.24 -1.18 43.74
C PRO A 186 12.66 -0.90 44.26
N GLY A 187 13.29 0.20 43.82
CA GLY A 187 14.42 0.81 44.55
C GLY A 187 15.86 0.69 44.02
N LYS A 188 16.12 0.61 42.70
CA LYS A 188 17.50 0.79 42.15
C LYS A 188 17.57 1.85 41.06
N GLU A 189 18.62 2.69 41.09
CA GLU A 189 18.94 3.75 40.12
C GLU A 189 18.98 3.28 38.64
N GLY A 190 19.15 1.98 38.38
CA GLY A 190 19.11 1.40 37.04
C GLY A 190 17.70 1.24 36.43
N HIS A 191 16.63 1.25 37.23
CA HIS A 191 15.28 1.05 36.72
C HIS A 191 14.69 2.30 36.06
N THR A 192 15.10 3.51 36.46
CA THR A 192 14.59 4.75 35.84
C THR A 192 14.84 4.75 34.34
N LYS A 193 16.04 4.33 33.89
CA LYS A 193 16.35 4.22 32.44
C LYS A 193 15.48 3.18 31.74
N ARG A 194 15.24 2.03 32.38
CA ARG A 194 14.43 0.94 31.80
C ARG A 194 12.94 1.32 31.75
N VAL A 195 12.43 1.96 32.80
CA VAL A 195 11.07 2.53 32.85
C VAL A 195 10.89 3.60 31.77
N CYS A 196 11.83 4.55 31.65
CA CYS A 196 11.81 5.54 30.57
C CYS A 196 11.87 4.89 29.18
N SER A 197 12.64 3.81 29.01
CA SER A 197 12.69 3.04 27.76
C SER A 197 11.32 2.41 27.43
N LEU A 198 10.67 1.79 28.40
CA LEU A 198 9.35 1.18 28.23
C LEU A 198 8.28 2.23 27.92
N LEU A 199 8.28 3.36 28.64
CA LEU A 199 7.35 4.47 28.41
C LEU A 199 7.55 5.14 27.05
N SER A 200 8.79 5.27 26.59
CA SER A 200 9.13 5.85 25.28
C SER A 200 9.01 4.86 24.12
N HIS A 201 8.81 3.57 24.40
CA HIS A 201 8.70 2.54 23.38
C HIS A 201 7.42 2.77 22.54
N ARG A 202 7.60 2.95 21.22
CA ARG A 202 6.53 3.31 20.27
C ARG A 202 5.28 2.43 20.35
N VAL A 203 5.46 1.13 20.62
CA VAL A 203 4.37 0.15 20.62
C VAL A 203 3.80 -0.08 22.02
N TRP A 204 4.67 -0.07 23.04
CA TRP A 204 4.32 -0.48 24.40
C TRP A 204 3.91 0.70 25.28
N GLY A 205 4.57 1.85 25.12
CA GLY A 205 4.38 3.04 25.96
C GLY A 205 2.93 3.49 26.06
N LYS A 206 2.15 3.32 24.99
CA LYS A 206 0.72 3.65 24.96
C LYS A 206 -0.15 2.84 25.93
N TYR A 207 0.31 1.67 26.38
CA TYR A 207 -0.41 0.82 27.34
C TYR A 207 0.12 0.97 28.77
N LEU A 208 1.06 1.88 28.99
CA LEU A 208 1.73 2.04 30.26
C LEU A 208 1.36 3.40 30.85
N ARG A 209 1.18 3.43 32.17
CA ARG A 209 1.06 4.67 32.94
C ARG A 209 1.85 4.54 34.23
N GLU A 210 2.40 5.65 34.67
CA GLU A 210 3.10 5.73 35.95
C GLU A 210 2.11 6.21 37.03
N GLN A 211 2.11 5.52 38.18
CA GLN A 211 1.34 5.97 39.35
C GLN A 211 2.08 7.08 40.08
N LYS A 212 1.38 7.78 40.98
CA LYS A 212 2.00 8.79 41.87
C LYS A 212 3.11 8.21 42.76
N SER A 213 3.08 6.89 43.01
CA SER A 213 4.13 6.15 43.73
C SER A 213 5.40 5.89 42.90
N GLY A 214 5.41 6.23 41.61
CA GLY A 214 6.50 5.90 40.68
C GLY A 214 6.41 4.49 40.09
N GLU A 215 5.36 3.74 40.43
CA GLU A 215 5.17 2.38 39.91
C GLU A 215 4.56 2.40 38.50
N LEU A 216 5.19 1.66 37.59
CA LEU A 216 4.70 1.47 36.24
C LEU A 216 3.59 0.42 36.23
N VAL A 217 2.43 0.75 35.68
CA VAL A 217 1.30 -0.18 35.56
C VAL A 217 0.67 -0.15 34.18
N ILE A 218 -0.04 -1.22 33.84
CA ILE A 218 -0.83 -1.28 32.61
C ILE A 218 -2.01 -0.30 32.70
N ASP A 219 -2.13 0.57 31.70
CA ASP A 219 -3.32 1.39 31.48
C ASP A 219 -4.43 0.54 30.84
N ARG A 220 -5.27 -0.05 31.70
CA ARG A 220 -6.45 -0.82 31.26
C ARG A 220 -7.47 0.03 30.47
N GLY A 221 -7.47 1.35 30.66
CA GLY A 221 -8.26 2.27 29.85
C GLY A 221 -7.77 2.30 28.40
N ALA A 222 -6.45 2.47 28.21
CA ALA A 222 -5.82 2.44 26.90
C ALA A 222 -5.99 1.08 26.19
N VAL A 223 -5.90 -0.03 26.94
CA VAL A 223 -6.17 -1.38 26.41
C VAL A 223 -7.61 -1.51 25.90
N ARG A 224 -8.60 -1.08 26.70
CA ARG A 224 -10.02 -1.11 26.30
C ARG A 224 -10.29 -0.22 25.11
N GLU A 225 -9.69 0.96 25.09
CA GLU A 225 -9.82 1.90 23.97
C GLU A 225 -9.24 1.30 22.69
N GLU A 226 -8.05 0.68 22.76
CA GLU A 226 -7.43 0.06 21.59
C GLU A 226 -8.27 -1.11 21.05
N ALA A 227 -8.87 -1.92 21.93
CA ALA A 227 -9.74 -3.02 21.56
C ALA A 227 -10.95 -2.59 20.72
N ARG A 228 -11.40 -1.32 20.83
CA ARG A 228 -12.52 -0.80 20.03
C ARG A 228 -12.20 -0.72 18.54
N TYR A 229 -10.91 -0.68 18.17
CA TYR A 229 -10.44 -0.54 16.79
C TYR A 229 -10.11 -1.88 16.12
N ASP A 230 -10.15 -3.00 16.85
CA ASP A 230 -9.79 -4.31 16.32
C ASP A 230 -10.63 -4.65 15.08
N GLY A 231 -9.95 -5.03 14.00
CA GLY A 231 -10.55 -5.37 12.72
C GLY A 231 -11.26 -4.21 12.01
N LYS A 232 -11.26 -2.99 12.56
CA LYS A 232 -11.96 -1.85 11.97
C LYS A 232 -11.06 -1.00 11.09
N PHE A 233 -11.67 -0.46 10.04
CA PHE A 233 -11.15 0.67 9.27
C PHE A 233 -12.32 1.52 8.80
N VAL A 234 -12.06 2.81 8.55
CA VAL A 234 -13.09 3.77 8.14
C VAL A 234 -12.72 4.33 6.79
N LEU A 235 -13.68 4.41 5.89
CA LEU A 235 -13.55 5.05 4.59
C LEU A 235 -14.37 6.34 4.59
N ARG A 236 -13.85 7.37 3.95
CA ARG A 236 -14.55 8.62 3.65
C ARG A 236 -14.71 8.72 2.14
N THR A 237 -15.89 9.13 1.69
CA THR A 237 -16.14 9.32 0.26
C THR A 237 -17.00 10.55 0.00
N SER A 238 -16.74 11.23 -1.12
CA SER A 238 -17.61 12.25 -1.67
C SER A 238 -18.71 11.69 -2.58
N ASP A 239 -18.64 10.40 -2.92
CA ASP A 239 -19.61 9.74 -3.78
C ASP A 239 -20.92 9.44 -3.04
N ARG A 240 -22.05 9.76 -3.68
CA ARG A 240 -23.41 9.61 -3.15
C ARG A 240 -24.24 8.56 -3.89
N GLU A 241 -23.73 8.03 -4.98
CA GLU A 241 -24.48 7.19 -5.92
C GLU A 241 -24.09 5.71 -5.78
N LEU A 242 -22.82 5.43 -5.51
CA LEU A 242 -22.30 4.08 -5.36
C LEU A 242 -22.75 3.45 -4.05
N GLU A 243 -23.04 2.15 -4.10
CA GLU A 243 -23.40 1.35 -2.93
C GLU A 243 -22.20 1.17 -1.99
N ALA A 244 -22.49 0.98 -0.70
CA ALA A 244 -21.43 0.82 0.32
C ALA A 244 -20.54 -0.39 0.07
N GLU A 245 -21.13 -1.46 -0.47
CA GLU A 245 -20.46 -2.69 -0.85
C GLU A 245 -19.43 -2.43 -1.96
N ASP A 246 -19.84 -1.78 -3.05
CA ASP A 246 -18.96 -1.46 -4.18
C ASP A 246 -17.78 -0.59 -3.74
N LEU A 247 -18.03 0.41 -2.88
CA LEU A 247 -16.98 1.26 -2.33
C LEU A 247 -16.01 0.48 -1.44
N ALA A 248 -16.52 -0.38 -0.55
CA ALA A 248 -15.68 -1.17 0.33
C ALA A 248 -14.82 -2.18 -0.45
N LEU A 249 -15.39 -2.80 -1.48
CA LEU A 249 -14.68 -3.71 -2.39
C LEU A 249 -13.64 -2.95 -3.23
N ALA A 250 -14.00 -1.80 -3.81
CA ALA A 250 -13.07 -0.95 -4.56
C ALA A 250 -11.89 -0.49 -3.70
N TYR A 251 -12.12 -0.13 -2.43
CA TYR A 251 -11.02 0.20 -1.52
C TYR A 251 -10.13 -1.00 -1.22
N LYS A 252 -10.67 -2.23 -1.12
CA LYS A 252 -9.85 -3.44 -0.99
C LYS A 252 -8.92 -3.66 -2.17
N GLU A 253 -9.29 -3.18 -3.36
CA GLU A 253 -8.43 -3.23 -4.54
C GLU A 253 -7.18 -2.34 -4.43
N LEU A 254 -7.08 -1.43 -3.44
CA LEU A 254 -5.84 -0.70 -3.16
C LEU A 254 -4.66 -1.65 -2.92
N VAL A 255 -4.88 -2.88 -2.43
CA VAL A 255 -3.82 -3.87 -2.27
C VAL A 255 -3.05 -4.13 -3.58
N ARG A 256 -3.68 -3.87 -4.74
CA ARG A 256 -3.02 -3.95 -6.05
C ARG A 256 -1.82 -3.02 -6.14
N ILE A 257 -1.87 -1.82 -5.53
CA ILE A 257 -0.72 -0.90 -5.54
C ILE A 257 0.44 -1.42 -4.70
N GLU A 258 0.15 -2.05 -3.56
CA GLU A 258 1.16 -2.72 -2.75
C GLU A 258 1.79 -3.90 -3.52
N HIS A 259 0.98 -4.64 -4.28
CA HIS A 259 1.47 -5.72 -5.15
C HIS A 259 2.36 -5.18 -6.27
N SER A 260 1.98 -4.05 -6.89
CA SER A 260 2.81 -3.36 -7.88
C SER A 260 4.15 -2.91 -7.29
N PHE A 261 4.15 -2.31 -6.11
CA PHE A 261 5.39 -1.94 -5.43
C PHE A 261 6.24 -3.17 -5.08
N ARG A 262 5.62 -4.27 -4.66
CA ARG A 262 6.33 -5.52 -4.39
C ARG A 262 6.98 -6.05 -5.67
N SER A 263 6.25 -6.14 -6.78
CA SER A 263 6.81 -6.59 -8.05
C SER A 263 7.97 -5.69 -8.52
N ILE A 264 7.78 -4.36 -8.47
CA ILE A 264 8.83 -3.41 -8.84
C ILE A 264 10.10 -3.62 -8.00
N LYS A 265 9.96 -4.01 -6.72
CA LYS A 265 11.07 -4.26 -5.81
C LYS A 265 11.73 -5.63 -5.99
N SER A 266 10.95 -6.69 -6.24
CA SER A 266 11.47 -8.06 -6.23
C SER A 266 11.67 -8.67 -7.62
N PHE A 267 10.80 -8.37 -8.58
CA PHE A 267 10.87 -8.94 -9.93
C PHE A 267 11.60 -8.02 -10.89
N VAL A 268 11.27 -6.73 -10.86
CA VAL A 268 11.95 -5.72 -11.69
C VAL A 268 13.26 -5.25 -11.07
N GLU A 269 13.43 -5.49 -9.77
CA GLU A 269 14.63 -5.13 -8.99
C GLU A 269 15.02 -3.66 -9.16
N ILE A 270 14.11 -2.74 -8.81
CA ILE A 270 14.38 -1.30 -8.86
C ILE A 270 15.59 -0.88 -7.99
N ALA A 271 15.89 -1.65 -6.95
CA ALA A 271 16.98 -1.41 -6.01
C ALA A 271 17.90 -2.65 -5.96
N PRO A 272 19.19 -2.47 -5.63
CA PRO A 272 19.88 -1.22 -5.29
C PRO A 272 20.11 -0.29 -6.51
N VAL A 273 19.93 1.02 -6.30
CA VAL A 273 20.18 2.03 -7.34
C VAL A 273 21.62 2.50 -7.26
N TYR A 274 22.42 2.23 -8.29
CA TYR A 274 23.84 2.63 -8.37
C TYR A 274 24.09 3.91 -9.19
N HIS A 275 23.07 4.76 -9.34
CA HIS A 275 23.16 5.98 -10.15
C HIS A 275 23.39 7.24 -9.31
N TRP A 276 24.41 8.01 -9.68
CA TRP A 276 24.93 9.14 -8.89
C TRP A 276 24.33 10.48 -9.29
N VAL A 277 23.56 10.52 -10.38
CA VAL A 277 22.95 11.73 -10.96
C VAL A 277 21.44 11.56 -11.00
N GLY A 278 20.70 12.53 -10.46
CA GLY A 278 19.23 12.43 -10.33
C GLY A 278 18.49 12.14 -11.65
N ARG A 279 18.97 12.66 -12.79
CA ARG A 279 18.40 12.32 -14.11
C ARG A 279 18.54 10.82 -14.44
N ARG A 280 19.67 10.20 -14.11
CA ARG A 280 19.90 8.76 -14.36
C ARG A 280 19.05 7.90 -13.44
N VAL A 281 18.90 8.30 -12.17
CA VAL A 281 17.95 7.68 -11.23
C VAL A 281 16.54 7.70 -11.82
N ARG A 282 16.05 8.87 -12.26
CA ARG A 282 14.71 9.00 -12.86
C ARG A 282 14.55 8.13 -14.12
N ALA A 283 15.59 8.02 -14.94
CA ALA A 283 15.56 7.17 -16.14
C ALA A 283 15.51 5.67 -15.78
N HIS A 284 16.27 5.23 -14.78
CA HIS A 284 16.21 3.86 -14.25
C HIS A 284 14.81 3.52 -13.73
N VAL A 285 14.25 4.39 -12.88
CA VAL A 285 12.88 4.24 -12.37
C VAL A 285 11.87 4.15 -13.52
N PHE A 286 12.01 5.00 -14.55
CA PHE A 286 11.15 4.94 -15.73
C PHE A 286 11.20 3.57 -16.43
N VAL A 287 12.40 3.01 -16.61
CA VAL A 287 12.58 1.68 -17.22
C VAL A 287 11.96 0.59 -16.34
N CYS A 288 12.14 0.66 -15.02
CA CYS A 288 11.53 -0.29 -14.09
C CYS A 288 10.00 -0.22 -14.13
N VAL A 289 9.41 0.97 -14.11
CA VAL A 289 7.95 1.15 -14.20
C VAL A 289 7.43 0.66 -15.56
N LEU A 290 8.19 0.86 -16.64
CA LEU A 290 7.85 0.33 -17.97
C LEU A 290 7.92 -1.20 -18.00
N ALA A 291 8.92 -1.82 -17.38
CA ALA A 291 9.01 -3.28 -17.24
C ALA A 291 7.82 -3.83 -16.46
N HIS A 292 7.44 -3.18 -15.36
CA HIS A 292 6.25 -3.55 -14.59
C HIS A 292 4.95 -3.38 -15.39
N LEU A 293 4.84 -2.32 -16.22
CA LEU A 293 3.72 -2.17 -17.14
C LEU A 293 3.61 -3.37 -18.08
N LEU A 294 4.72 -3.80 -18.69
CA LEU A 294 4.74 -4.95 -19.59
C LEU A 294 4.36 -6.24 -18.86
N GLU A 295 4.88 -6.45 -17.65
CA GLU A 295 4.50 -7.57 -16.79
C GLU A 295 2.97 -7.59 -16.55
N ARG A 296 2.37 -6.46 -16.17
CA ARG A 296 0.92 -6.39 -15.93
C ARG A 296 0.09 -6.65 -17.18
N LEU A 297 0.56 -6.23 -18.34
CA LEU A 297 -0.08 -6.53 -19.62
C LEU A 297 0.04 -8.02 -19.97
N LEU A 298 1.20 -8.64 -19.77
CA LEU A 298 1.40 -10.07 -19.97
C LEU A 298 0.52 -10.89 -19.03
N GLU A 299 0.41 -10.51 -17.76
CA GLU A 299 -0.46 -11.17 -16.79
C GLU A 299 -1.92 -11.11 -17.23
N ARG A 300 -2.35 -9.98 -17.81
CA ARG A 300 -3.70 -9.82 -18.33
C ARG A 300 -3.97 -10.74 -19.52
N GLU A 301 -3.03 -10.84 -20.46
CA GLU A 301 -3.17 -11.76 -21.60
C GLU A 301 -3.15 -13.23 -21.17
N LEU A 302 -2.26 -13.62 -20.25
CA LEU A 302 -2.22 -14.98 -19.70
C LEU A 302 -3.55 -15.37 -19.05
N LYS A 303 -4.14 -14.49 -18.25
CA LYS A 303 -5.46 -14.73 -17.62
C LYS A 303 -6.60 -14.80 -18.65
N ARG A 304 -6.51 -14.06 -19.75
CA ARG A 304 -7.53 -14.04 -20.79
C ARG A 304 -7.54 -15.34 -21.58
N GLU A 305 -6.37 -15.79 -22.02
CA GLU A 305 -6.24 -17.01 -22.83
C GLU A 305 -6.38 -18.28 -21.98
N ARG A 306 -6.09 -18.20 -20.66
CA ARG A 306 -6.17 -19.34 -19.74
C ARG A 306 -6.92 -19.01 -18.46
N ALA A 307 -8.25 -19.02 -18.57
CA ALA A 307 -9.13 -18.92 -17.41
C ALA A 307 -8.83 -20.05 -16.40
N GLY A 308 -8.21 -19.71 -15.26
CA GLY A 308 -7.91 -20.65 -14.17
C GLY A 308 -6.44 -21.05 -14.02
N SER A 309 -5.52 -20.57 -14.87
CA SER A 309 -4.09 -20.74 -14.60
C SER A 309 -3.63 -19.80 -13.49
N GLU A 310 -2.95 -20.35 -12.48
CA GLU A 310 -2.29 -19.59 -11.41
C GLU A 310 -0.84 -19.21 -11.74
N LEU A 311 -0.41 -19.44 -13.00
CA LEU A 311 0.96 -19.18 -13.43
C LEU A 311 1.25 -17.67 -13.41
N SER A 312 2.26 -17.27 -12.64
CA SER A 312 2.73 -15.89 -12.64
C SER A 312 3.57 -15.58 -13.89
N VAL A 313 3.63 -14.31 -14.28
CA VAL A 313 4.45 -13.88 -15.43
C VAL A 313 5.92 -14.24 -15.23
N ALA A 314 6.45 -14.08 -14.02
CA ALA A 314 7.82 -14.47 -13.70
C ALA A 314 8.06 -15.96 -13.93
N ARG A 315 7.17 -16.83 -13.43
CA ARG A 315 7.26 -18.29 -13.64
C ARG A 315 7.09 -18.67 -15.10
N ALA A 316 6.18 -18.02 -15.82
CA ALA A 316 6.01 -18.23 -17.25
C ALA A 316 7.29 -17.90 -18.02
N LEU A 317 7.95 -16.77 -17.71
CA LEU A 317 9.21 -16.38 -18.34
C LEU A 317 10.37 -17.31 -17.98
N GLU A 318 10.47 -17.74 -16.72
CA GLU A 318 11.44 -18.75 -16.27
C GLU A 318 11.27 -20.06 -17.06
N ALA A 319 10.05 -20.59 -17.09
CA ALA A 319 9.74 -21.84 -17.78
C ALA A 319 10.02 -21.74 -19.30
N LEU A 320 9.67 -20.62 -19.94
CA LEU A 320 10.01 -20.37 -21.34
C LEU A 320 11.52 -20.24 -21.56
N GLY A 321 12.27 -19.68 -20.61
CA GLY A 321 13.73 -19.55 -20.65
C GLY A 321 14.48 -20.88 -20.65
N GLU A 322 13.85 -21.95 -20.17
CA GLU A 322 14.40 -23.32 -20.23
C GLU A 322 14.29 -23.94 -21.64
N VAL A 323 13.46 -23.37 -22.53
CA VAL A 323 13.32 -23.83 -23.90
C VAL A 323 14.48 -23.30 -24.73
N GLN A 324 15.35 -24.20 -25.20
CA GLN A 324 16.53 -23.86 -25.98
C GLN A 324 16.34 -24.25 -27.45
N ALA A 325 16.83 -23.40 -28.35
CA ALA A 325 17.00 -23.75 -29.75
C ALA A 325 18.37 -24.42 -29.94
N VAL A 326 18.37 -25.64 -30.47
CA VAL A 326 19.57 -26.45 -30.73
C VAL A 326 19.73 -26.63 -32.24
N ASP A 327 20.90 -26.25 -32.74
CA ASP A 327 21.30 -26.52 -34.11
C ASP A 327 22.04 -27.87 -34.16
N VAL A 328 21.49 -28.83 -34.91
CA VAL A 328 22.02 -30.21 -35.03
C VAL A 328 22.38 -30.50 -36.48
N LEU A 329 23.59 -31.03 -36.71
CA LEU A 329 24.01 -31.51 -38.02
C LEU A 329 23.83 -33.03 -38.10
N LEU A 330 22.92 -33.51 -38.95
CA LEU A 330 22.69 -34.93 -39.19
C LEU A 330 22.93 -35.25 -40.66
N GLN A 331 23.89 -36.14 -40.94
CA GLN A 331 24.24 -36.57 -42.30
C GLN A 331 24.52 -35.40 -43.27
N GLY A 332 25.20 -34.36 -42.78
CA GLY A 332 25.55 -33.17 -43.58
C GLY A 332 24.40 -32.18 -43.80
N ARG A 333 23.21 -32.40 -43.22
CA ARG A 333 22.10 -31.44 -43.19
C ARG A 333 21.96 -30.82 -41.80
N GLY A 334 21.80 -29.50 -41.75
CA GLY A 334 21.53 -28.77 -40.51
C GLY A 334 20.04 -28.72 -40.19
N TYR A 335 19.70 -28.92 -38.93
CA TYR A 335 18.35 -28.83 -38.37
C TYR A 335 18.37 -27.86 -37.18
N ARG A 336 17.36 -27.01 -37.05
CA ARG A 336 17.12 -26.22 -35.84
C ARG A 336 15.93 -26.81 -35.10
N LEU A 337 16.17 -27.31 -33.89
CA LEU A 337 15.17 -27.99 -33.07
C LEU A 337 14.98 -27.22 -31.76
N ALA A 338 13.78 -27.27 -31.17
CA ALA A 338 13.56 -26.80 -29.81
C ALA A 338 13.73 -27.97 -28.83
N THR A 339 14.30 -27.72 -27.65
CA THR A 339 14.26 -28.69 -26.56
C THR A 339 12.82 -28.94 -26.14
N ARG A 340 12.57 -30.12 -25.54
CA ARG A 340 11.24 -30.43 -25.02
C ARG A 340 10.88 -29.40 -23.94
N PRO A 341 9.78 -28.65 -24.10
CA PRO A 341 9.41 -27.64 -23.11
C PRO A 341 9.03 -28.33 -21.80
N PRO A 342 9.44 -27.76 -20.64
CA PRO A 342 8.93 -28.13 -19.32
C PRO A 342 7.41 -28.14 -19.29
N GLU A 343 6.82 -28.87 -18.34
CA GLU A 343 5.36 -28.93 -18.18
C GLU A 343 4.76 -27.53 -18.00
N GLU A 344 5.38 -26.71 -17.14
CA GLU A 344 5.00 -25.31 -16.91
C GLU A 344 5.12 -24.43 -18.17
N ALA A 345 6.12 -24.66 -19.03
CA ALA A 345 6.27 -23.90 -20.27
C ALA A 345 5.17 -24.24 -21.28
N ARG A 346 4.66 -25.47 -21.27
CA ARG A 346 3.47 -25.87 -22.05
C ARG A 346 2.21 -25.23 -21.51
N GLU A 347 2.22 -24.77 -20.27
CA GLU A 347 1.14 -23.96 -19.73
C GLU A 347 1.12 -22.52 -20.25
N VAL A 348 2.14 -22.11 -21.02
CA VAL A 348 2.18 -20.79 -21.66
C VAL A 348 1.65 -20.83 -23.10
N PHE A 349 1.82 -21.96 -23.81
CA PHE A 349 1.53 -22.10 -25.25
C PHE A 349 0.10 -22.49 -25.62
#